data_AF-A0A858U2H9-F1
#
_entry.id   AF-A0A858U2H9-F1
#
_cell.length_a   1.000
_cell.length_b   1.000
_cell.length_c   1.000
_cell.angle_alpha   90.00
_cell.angle_beta   90.00
_cell.angle_gamma   90.00
#
_symmetry.space_group_name_H-M   'P 1'
#
loop_
_entity.id
_entity.type
_entity.pdbx_description
1 polymer ?
#
loop_
_entity_poly.entity_id
_entity_poly.type
_entity_poly.pdbx_seq_one_letter_code
_entity_poly.pdbx_strand_id
1 'polypeptide(L)'
;MMNLKNKKKIVLITLGTLSIIPLPLAAACTNTNTKPQTPPNDPPAANPPANSNPGKREIVPGVSVDITAYPSNVIYLSLYYLHRVEYIKTVNKKDFPYIGESKQILEKLLEVEKTNDEVINNGISFINDFKKYAENDPNGKNFESDYIDSAASRNDKKYQVYLDYLINLNYKFREIQNGAPKPNNHIKLIKHYWNLLKPTRHDFWSLFYIKGLIEEYINLKENDMKTVEELKKVLPDLENAIAMKQALAPAKIANINLIIEPLKE
;
A
#
# COMPACT_ATOMS: atom_id res chain seq x y z
N MET A 1 -32.06 26.92 -54.41
CA MET A 1 -31.18 27.75 -53.57
C MET A 1 -31.40 27.39 -52.12
N MET A 2 -30.31 27.12 -51.41
CA MET A 2 -30.22 26.69 -50.01
C MET A 2 -30.76 27.74 -49.03
N ASN A 3 -31.30 27.30 -47.91
CA ASN A 3 -30.98 27.95 -46.63
C ASN A 3 -30.92 26.91 -45.51
N LEU A 4 -29.73 26.79 -44.90
CA LEU A 4 -29.37 25.76 -43.93
C LEU A 4 -29.99 26.03 -42.56
N LYS A 5 -30.60 24.97 -42.00
CA LYS A 5 -31.12 24.88 -40.64
C LYS A 5 -29.98 24.85 -39.60
N ASN A 6 -30.30 25.40 -38.43
CA ASN A 6 -29.56 25.40 -37.16
C ASN A 6 -28.62 24.19 -36.93
N LYS A 7 -27.32 24.47 -36.79
CA LYS A 7 -26.33 23.52 -36.26
C LYS A 7 -26.46 23.40 -34.74
N LYS A 8 -27.04 22.29 -34.27
CA LYS A 8 -26.86 21.82 -32.88
C LYS A 8 -25.42 21.31 -32.74
N LYS A 9 -24.63 21.90 -31.85
CA LYS A 9 -23.33 21.37 -31.43
C LYS A 9 -23.59 20.15 -30.53
N ILE A 10 -23.32 18.96 -31.05
CA ILE A 10 -23.17 17.74 -30.25
C ILE A 10 -21.77 17.82 -29.63
N VAL A 11 -21.70 18.04 -28.32
CA VAL A 11 -20.47 17.88 -27.55
C VAL A 11 -20.34 16.38 -27.29
N LEU A 12 -19.53 15.71 -28.12
CA LEU A 12 -19.13 14.33 -27.93
C LEU A 12 -18.06 14.35 -26.84
N ILE A 13 -18.42 14.01 -25.60
CA ILE A 13 -17.45 13.74 -24.54
C ILE A 13 -16.87 12.36 -24.86
N THR A 14 -15.73 12.35 -25.54
CA THR A 14 -14.89 11.15 -25.62
C THR A 14 -14.46 10.80 -24.20
N LEU A 15 -15.07 9.75 -23.66
CA LEU A 15 -14.61 9.03 -22.48
C LEU A 15 -13.15 8.64 -22.71
N GLY A 16 -12.25 9.42 -22.09
CA GLY A 16 -10.84 9.13 -22.05
C GLY A 16 -10.64 7.74 -21.48
N THR A 17 -10.01 6.90 -22.28
CA THR A 17 -9.40 5.64 -21.90
C THR A 17 -8.76 5.77 -20.52
N LEU A 18 -9.26 5.00 -19.55
CA LEU A 18 -8.53 4.64 -18.33
C LEU A 18 -7.25 3.95 -18.79
N SER A 19 -6.17 4.72 -18.90
CA SER A 19 -4.83 4.19 -19.05
C SER A 19 -4.54 3.39 -17.78
N ILE A 20 -4.73 2.08 -17.87
CA ILE A 20 -4.08 1.11 -17.01
C ILE A 20 -2.60 1.43 -17.12
N ILE A 21 -2.05 2.10 -16.11
CA ILE A 21 -0.60 2.23 -15.97
C ILE A 21 -0.12 0.81 -15.70
N PRO A 22 0.61 0.17 -16.64
CA PRO A 22 1.22 -1.11 -16.35
C PRO A 22 2.33 -0.82 -15.35
N LEU A 23 2.17 -1.27 -14.11
CA LEU A 23 3.31 -1.47 -13.24
C LEU A 23 4.27 -2.40 -14.00
N PRO A 24 5.54 -2.03 -14.23
CA PRO A 24 6.46 -2.89 -14.94
C PRO A 24 6.67 -4.16 -14.10
N LEU A 25 5.99 -5.23 -14.51
CA LEU A 25 6.35 -6.60 -14.16
C LEU A 25 7.76 -6.81 -14.68
N ALA A 26 8.76 -6.67 -13.80
CA ALA A 26 10.12 -7.03 -14.10
C ALA A 26 10.15 -8.53 -14.42
N ALA A 27 10.28 -8.83 -15.71
CA ALA A 27 10.61 -10.14 -16.21
C ALA A 27 11.97 -10.57 -15.63
N ALA A 28 11.96 -11.58 -14.76
CA ALA A 28 13.14 -12.35 -14.43
C ALA A 28 13.14 -13.61 -15.30
N CYS A 29 13.73 -13.49 -16.49
CA CYS A 29 14.24 -14.64 -17.24
C CYS A 29 15.76 -14.55 -17.23
N THR A 30 16.44 -15.49 -16.58
CA THR A 30 17.67 -16.08 -17.11
C THR A 30 17.78 -17.52 -16.61
N ASN A 31 17.71 -18.46 -17.55
CA ASN A 31 18.21 -19.82 -17.38
C ASN A 31 19.73 -19.77 -17.52
N THR A 32 20.47 -20.49 -16.67
CA THR A 32 21.68 -21.20 -17.11
C THR A 32 21.98 -22.37 -16.17
N ASN A 33 22.13 -23.54 -16.80
CA ASN A 33 22.60 -24.80 -16.23
C ASN A 33 23.84 -24.63 -15.37
N THR A 34 23.84 -25.25 -14.19
CA THR A 34 25.08 -25.80 -13.60
C THR A 34 24.77 -27.08 -12.84
N LYS A 35 25.57 -28.10 -13.14
CA LYS A 35 25.53 -29.49 -12.67
C LYS A 35 25.77 -29.56 -11.14
N PRO A 36 25.20 -30.53 -10.40
CA PRO A 36 25.44 -30.64 -8.97
C PRO A 36 26.86 -31.19 -8.69
N GLN A 37 27.63 -30.49 -7.87
CA GLN A 37 28.79 -31.06 -7.17
C GLN A 37 28.35 -31.46 -5.76
N THR A 38 28.58 -32.73 -5.41
CA THR A 38 28.41 -33.29 -4.08
C THR A 38 29.49 -32.75 -3.14
N PRO A 39 29.16 -32.20 -1.96
CA PRO A 39 30.13 -32.01 -0.89
C PRO A 39 30.31 -33.32 -0.08
N PRO A 40 31.47 -33.51 0.55
CA PRO A 40 31.83 -34.74 1.26
C PRO A 40 31.09 -34.88 2.60
N ASN A 41 30.99 -36.15 3.03
CA ASN A 41 30.45 -36.61 4.30
C ASN A 41 31.16 -36.00 5.50
N ASP A 42 30.39 -35.43 6.42
CA ASP A 42 30.76 -35.26 7.84
C ASP A 42 29.56 -35.61 8.73
N PRO A 43 29.81 -36.08 9.97
CA PRO A 43 28.92 -36.97 10.73
C PRO A 43 27.68 -36.28 11.36
N PRO A 44 26.65 -37.06 11.74
CA PRO A 44 25.33 -36.51 12.07
C PRO A 44 25.34 -35.75 13.40
N ALA A 45 25.03 -34.46 13.33
CA ALA A 45 24.66 -33.66 14.49
C ALA A 45 23.22 -33.99 14.93
N ALA A 46 23.02 -34.08 16.24
CA ALA A 46 21.79 -34.49 16.90
C ALA A 46 20.54 -33.70 16.45
N ASN A 47 19.43 -34.41 16.27
CA ASN A 47 18.12 -33.87 15.92
C ASN A 47 17.68 -32.76 16.90
N PRO A 48 17.29 -31.56 16.44
CA PRO A 48 16.42 -30.69 17.22
C PRO A 48 14.97 -31.24 17.18
N PRO A 49 14.16 -31.00 18.22
CA PRO A 49 12.84 -31.60 18.32
C PRO A 49 11.92 -31.13 17.19
N ALA A 50 11.30 -32.11 16.55
CA ALA A 50 10.26 -31.93 15.54
C ALA A 50 9.01 -31.35 16.19
N ASN A 51 8.74 -30.06 15.98
CA ASN A 51 7.36 -29.59 15.81
C ASN A 51 7.33 -28.21 15.11
N SER A 52 7.29 -28.22 13.79
CA SER A 52 6.90 -27.05 13.00
C SER A 52 5.84 -27.48 12.00
N ASN A 53 4.60 -27.53 12.49
CA ASN A 53 3.44 -27.56 11.63
C ASN A 53 3.37 -26.19 10.90
N PRO A 54 3.46 -26.08 9.57
CA PRO A 54 3.45 -24.78 8.89
C PRO A 54 2.06 -24.14 8.82
N GLY A 55 1.04 -24.80 9.37
CA GLY A 55 -0.37 -24.42 9.25
C GLY A 55 -0.96 -23.98 10.58
N LYS A 56 -0.66 -22.76 11.02
CA LYS A 56 -1.52 -21.85 11.80
C LYS A 56 -0.66 -20.69 12.29
N ARG A 57 -0.70 -19.57 11.56
CA ARG A 57 -0.40 -18.28 12.20
C ARG A 57 -1.48 -18.09 13.26
N GLU A 58 -1.09 -18.12 14.53
CA GLU A 58 -1.97 -17.65 15.59
C GLU A 58 -2.39 -16.22 15.26
N ILE A 59 -3.70 -16.01 15.17
CA ILE A 59 -4.29 -14.68 15.08
C ILE A 59 -4.02 -14.04 16.43
N VAL A 60 -3.01 -13.18 16.54
CA VAL A 60 -2.78 -12.38 17.75
C VAL A 60 -4.04 -11.54 17.96
N PRO A 61 -4.81 -11.75 19.04
CA PRO A 61 -5.99 -10.95 19.30
C PRO A 61 -5.59 -9.52 19.66
N GLY A 62 -6.14 -8.55 18.93
CA GLY A 62 -6.35 -7.19 19.44
C GLY A 62 -5.16 -6.23 19.44
N VAL A 63 -4.45 -6.06 18.31
CA VAL A 63 -3.72 -4.79 18.12
C VAL A 63 -4.78 -3.69 17.97
N SER A 64 -5.00 -2.94 19.05
CA SER A 64 -5.90 -1.79 19.03
C SER A 64 -5.28 -0.71 18.15
N VAL A 65 -5.95 -0.37 17.06
CA VAL A 65 -5.55 0.77 16.23
C VAL A 65 -5.82 2.06 17.01
N ASP A 66 -4.85 2.95 17.11
CA ASP A 66 -5.06 4.32 17.56
C ASP A 66 -4.76 5.27 16.41
N ILE A 67 -5.71 6.15 16.09
CA ILE A 67 -5.58 7.14 15.02
C ILE A 67 -5.57 8.57 15.54
N THR A 68 -5.81 8.77 16.85
CA THR A 68 -6.10 10.10 17.42
C THR A 68 -4.93 11.07 17.31
N ALA A 69 -3.71 10.54 17.26
CA ALA A 69 -2.50 11.31 17.10
C ALA A 69 -2.20 11.71 15.65
N TYR A 70 -2.95 11.22 14.64
CA TYR A 70 -2.60 11.34 13.24
C TYR A 70 -3.48 12.34 12.49
N PRO A 71 -2.92 13.17 11.60
CA PRO A 71 -3.73 14.00 10.73
C PRO A 71 -4.47 13.13 9.69
N SER A 72 -5.69 13.53 9.31
CA SER A 72 -6.55 12.74 8.40
C SER A 72 -5.88 12.37 7.08
N ASN A 73 -5.04 13.26 6.52
CA ASN A 73 -4.31 12.96 5.28
C ASN A 73 -3.35 11.78 5.43
N VAL A 74 -2.64 11.64 6.56
CA VAL A 74 -1.78 10.49 6.85
C VAL A 74 -2.61 9.21 6.92
N ILE A 75 -3.77 9.27 7.60
CA ILE A 75 -4.69 8.14 7.73
C ILE A 75 -5.18 7.66 6.36
N TYR A 76 -5.64 8.59 5.50
CA TYR A 76 -6.10 8.25 4.16
C TYR A 76 -4.97 7.75 3.24
N LEU A 77 -3.77 8.32 3.33
CA LEU A 77 -2.61 7.82 2.57
C LEU A 77 -2.22 6.39 2.99
N SER A 78 -2.32 6.07 4.27
CA SER A 78 -2.14 4.70 4.77
C SER A 78 -3.22 3.76 4.24
N LEU A 79 -4.50 4.17 4.27
CA LEU A 79 -5.59 3.39 3.70
C LEU A 79 -5.41 3.15 2.19
N TYR A 80 -4.95 4.15 1.44
CA TYR A 80 -4.57 4.01 0.04
C TYR A 80 -3.50 2.91 -0.14
N TYR A 81 -2.43 2.93 0.67
CA TYR A 81 -1.39 1.90 0.56
C TYR A 81 -1.91 0.51 0.90
N LEU A 82 -2.66 0.38 2.00
CA LEU A 82 -3.23 -0.90 2.42
C LEU A 82 -4.16 -1.46 1.32
N HIS A 83 -5.09 -0.65 0.83
CA HIS A 83 -6.14 -1.11 -0.08
C HIS A 83 -5.75 -1.13 -1.55
N ARG A 84 -4.60 -0.59 -1.93
CA ARG A 84 -4.15 -0.63 -3.33
C ARG A 84 -2.82 -1.34 -3.42
N VAL A 85 -1.80 -0.75 -2.84
CA VAL A 85 -0.42 -1.16 -3.05
C VAL A 85 -0.16 -2.52 -2.40
N GLU A 86 -0.45 -2.66 -1.11
CA GLU A 86 -0.20 -3.89 -0.36
C GLU A 86 -1.17 -5.01 -0.76
N TYR A 87 -2.41 -4.66 -1.09
CA TYR A 87 -3.34 -5.62 -1.67
C TYR A 87 -2.78 -6.22 -2.96
N ILE A 88 -2.28 -5.41 -3.90
CA ILE A 88 -1.68 -5.89 -5.17
C ILE A 88 -0.46 -6.78 -4.92
N LYS A 89 0.37 -6.47 -3.92
CA LYS A 89 1.53 -7.30 -3.53
C LYS A 89 1.14 -8.64 -2.90
N THR A 90 -0.05 -8.76 -2.34
CA THR A 90 -0.49 -9.97 -1.63
C THR A 90 -0.72 -11.12 -2.60
N VAL A 91 -0.13 -12.29 -2.34
CA VAL A 91 -0.29 -13.47 -3.22
C VAL A 91 -1.70 -14.06 -3.09
N ASN A 92 -2.12 -14.42 -1.88
CA ASN A 92 -3.49 -14.87 -1.65
C ASN A 92 -4.38 -13.68 -1.30
N LYS A 93 -5.06 -13.12 -2.32
CA LYS A 93 -5.92 -11.95 -2.19
C LYS A 93 -6.99 -12.11 -1.12
N LYS A 94 -7.55 -13.30 -0.99
CA LYS A 94 -8.56 -13.65 0.01
C LYS A 94 -8.05 -13.42 1.44
N ASP A 95 -6.82 -13.81 1.71
CA ASP A 95 -6.21 -13.77 3.05
C ASP A 95 -5.46 -12.45 3.29
N PHE A 96 -5.95 -11.35 2.70
CA PHE A 96 -5.31 -10.04 2.82
C PHE A 96 -5.13 -9.65 4.31
N PRO A 97 -3.88 -9.56 4.81
CA PRO A 97 -3.59 -9.61 6.25
C PRO A 97 -3.94 -8.34 7.03
N TYR A 98 -4.35 -7.28 6.33
CA TYR A 98 -4.64 -5.96 6.90
C TYR A 98 -6.10 -5.54 6.77
N ILE A 99 -6.98 -6.44 6.32
CA ILE A 99 -8.40 -6.13 6.14
C ILE A 99 -9.09 -5.79 7.47
N GLY A 100 -8.66 -6.43 8.56
CA GLY A 100 -9.19 -6.19 9.91
C GLY A 100 -8.82 -4.82 10.44
N GLU A 101 -7.54 -4.46 10.36
CA GLU A 101 -7.00 -3.19 10.84
C GLU A 101 -7.49 -2.02 10.00
N SER A 102 -7.63 -2.22 8.69
CA SER A 102 -8.29 -1.26 7.82
C SER A 102 -9.70 -0.90 8.27
N LYS A 103 -10.47 -1.89 8.74
CA LYS A 103 -11.83 -1.65 9.25
C LYS A 103 -11.79 -0.80 10.51
N GLN A 104 -10.93 -1.17 11.45
CA GLN A 104 -10.76 -0.43 12.70
C GLN A 104 -10.32 1.02 12.47
N ILE A 105 -9.41 1.26 11.51
CA ILE A 105 -8.99 2.61 11.11
C ILE A 105 -10.22 3.41 10.64
N LEU A 106 -11.02 2.85 9.73
CA LEU A 106 -12.20 3.54 9.18
C LEU A 106 -13.30 3.77 10.23
N GLU A 107 -13.57 2.78 11.08
CA GLU A 107 -14.55 2.91 12.18
C GLU A 107 -14.14 4.04 13.14
N LYS A 108 -12.87 4.09 13.54
CA LYS A 108 -12.35 5.19 14.36
C LYS A 108 -12.35 6.52 13.63
N LEU A 109 -12.07 6.53 12.33
CA LEU A 109 -12.10 7.74 11.52
C LEU A 109 -13.51 8.32 11.46
N LEU A 110 -14.54 7.47 11.36
CA LEU A 110 -15.95 7.86 11.40
C LEU A 110 -16.35 8.51 12.74
N GLU A 111 -15.72 8.11 13.84
CA GLU A 111 -15.99 8.69 15.17
C GLU A 111 -15.43 10.12 15.32
N VAL A 112 -14.30 10.41 14.66
CA VAL A 112 -13.57 11.67 14.86
C VAL A 112 -13.73 12.67 13.70
N GLU A 113 -14.01 12.21 12.49
CA GLU A 113 -14.13 13.04 11.29
C GLU A 113 -15.58 13.13 10.81
N LYS A 114 -16.10 14.36 10.66
CA LYS A 114 -17.51 14.63 10.30
C LYS A 114 -17.72 15.09 8.85
N THR A 115 -16.63 15.27 8.11
CA THR A 115 -16.65 15.89 6.78
C THR A 115 -16.70 14.88 5.63
N ASN A 116 -16.39 13.61 5.92
CA ASN A 116 -16.21 12.56 4.91
C ASN A 116 -17.00 11.28 5.24
N ASP A 117 -18.10 11.38 6.00
CA ASP A 117 -18.88 10.23 6.48
C ASP A 117 -19.30 9.27 5.36
N GLU A 118 -19.72 9.80 4.20
CA GLU A 118 -20.10 8.98 3.05
C GLU A 118 -18.91 8.14 2.55
N VAL A 119 -17.73 8.78 2.38
CA VAL A 119 -16.50 8.12 1.93
C VAL A 119 -16.10 7.02 2.92
N ILE A 120 -16.14 7.33 4.22
CA ILE A 120 -15.75 6.40 5.29
C ILE A 120 -16.72 5.22 5.35
N ASN A 121 -18.05 5.46 5.32
CA ASN A 121 -19.07 4.41 5.32
C ASN A 121 -18.98 3.51 4.08
N ASN A 122 -18.67 4.09 2.92
CA ASN A 122 -18.42 3.32 1.70
C ASN A 122 -17.18 2.44 1.83
N GLY A 123 -16.11 2.93 2.46
CA GLY A 123 -14.92 2.14 2.80
C GLY A 123 -15.22 0.99 3.77
N ILE A 124 -16.02 1.22 4.80
CA ILE A 124 -16.45 0.18 5.76
C ILE A 124 -17.28 -0.88 5.05
N SER A 125 -18.23 -0.45 4.19
CA SER A 125 -19.05 -1.35 3.38
C SER A 125 -18.20 -2.21 2.44
N PHE A 126 -17.21 -1.60 1.78
CA PHE A 126 -16.24 -2.31 0.94
C PHE A 126 -15.53 -3.43 1.72
N ILE A 127 -15.06 -3.16 2.93
CA ILE A 127 -14.39 -4.16 3.77
C ILE A 127 -15.34 -5.28 4.20
N ASN A 128 -16.59 -4.95 4.56
CA ASN A 128 -17.57 -5.96 4.95
C ASN A 128 -17.91 -6.90 3.78
N ASP A 129 -18.09 -6.36 2.58
CA ASP A 129 -18.33 -7.16 1.38
C ASP A 129 -17.12 -8.00 0.98
N PHE A 130 -15.91 -7.47 1.14
CA PHE A 130 -14.67 -8.25 0.97
C PHE A 130 -14.67 -9.47 1.90
N LYS A 131 -14.94 -9.27 3.20
CA LYS A 131 -14.95 -10.35 4.19
C LYS A 131 -16.00 -11.39 3.85
N LYS A 132 -17.21 -10.96 3.51
CA LYS A 132 -18.30 -11.85 3.07
C LYS A 132 -17.91 -12.65 1.84
N TYR A 133 -17.25 -12.03 0.87
CA TYR A 133 -16.79 -12.73 -0.34
C TYR A 133 -15.71 -13.76 -0.03
N ALA A 134 -14.74 -13.41 0.82
CA ALA A 134 -13.68 -14.32 1.27
C ALA A 134 -14.22 -15.52 2.07
N GLU A 135 -15.26 -15.29 2.89
CA GLU A 135 -15.96 -16.34 3.64
C GLU A 135 -16.74 -17.29 2.71
N ASN A 136 -17.39 -16.75 1.68
CA ASN A 136 -18.16 -17.55 0.71
C ASN A 136 -17.30 -18.32 -0.30
N ASP A 137 -16.01 -18.00 -0.41
CA ASP A 137 -15.04 -18.78 -1.18
C ASP A 137 -13.93 -19.33 -0.27
N PRO A 138 -14.20 -20.38 0.53
CA PRO A 138 -13.28 -20.93 1.52
C PRO A 138 -11.92 -21.32 0.95
N ASN A 139 -11.86 -21.70 -0.33
CA ASN A 139 -10.63 -22.14 -0.99
C ASN A 139 -9.97 -21.05 -1.88
N GLY A 140 -10.56 -19.84 -1.95
CA GLY A 140 -10.05 -18.74 -2.77
C GLY A 140 -10.01 -19.02 -4.27
N LYS A 141 -10.71 -20.07 -4.75
CA LYS A 141 -10.63 -20.53 -6.15
C LYS A 141 -11.28 -19.56 -7.13
N ASN A 142 -12.28 -18.84 -6.66
CA ASN A 142 -13.07 -17.88 -7.41
C ASN A 142 -12.74 -16.45 -7.01
N PHE A 143 -11.81 -16.22 -6.09
CA PHE A 143 -11.46 -14.90 -5.59
C PHE A 143 -10.74 -14.09 -6.67
N GLU A 144 -11.37 -13.02 -7.12
CA GLU A 144 -10.83 -12.18 -8.19
C GLU A 144 -9.52 -11.51 -7.79
N SER A 145 -8.52 -11.60 -8.66
CA SER A 145 -7.19 -11.03 -8.42
C SER A 145 -7.22 -9.50 -8.33
N ASP A 146 -8.15 -8.89 -9.07
CA ASP A 146 -8.43 -7.46 -9.16
C ASP A 146 -9.70 -7.05 -8.39
N TYR A 147 -10.14 -7.86 -7.40
CA TYR A 147 -11.38 -7.65 -6.64
C TYR A 147 -11.65 -6.18 -6.26
N ILE A 148 -10.63 -5.42 -5.89
CA ILE A 148 -10.78 -4.02 -5.48
C ILE A 148 -11.30 -3.15 -6.63
N ASP A 149 -10.72 -3.30 -7.82
CA ASP A 149 -11.14 -2.58 -9.03
C ASP A 149 -12.47 -3.10 -9.57
N SER A 150 -12.69 -4.42 -9.52
CA SER A 150 -13.91 -5.04 -10.02
C SER A 150 -15.12 -4.81 -9.10
N ALA A 151 -14.92 -4.76 -7.78
CA ALA A 151 -15.96 -4.43 -6.81
C ALA A 151 -16.35 -2.95 -6.89
N ALA A 152 -15.38 -2.06 -7.14
CA ALA A 152 -15.62 -0.64 -7.43
C ALA A 152 -16.62 -0.45 -8.57
N SER A 153 -16.47 -1.27 -9.61
CA SER A 153 -17.23 -1.17 -10.86
C SER A 153 -18.64 -1.78 -10.76
N ARG A 154 -18.90 -2.72 -9.84
CA ARG A 154 -20.14 -3.51 -9.77
C ARG A 154 -21.18 -3.04 -8.74
N ASN A 155 -20.76 -2.42 -7.64
CA ASN A 155 -21.64 -2.11 -6.51
C ASN A 155 -22.14 -0.66 -6.50
N ASP A 156 -22.97 -0.29 -7.47
CA ASP A 156 -23.58 1.05 -7.59
C ASP A 156 -22.57 2.21 -7.50
N LYS A 157 -21.31 1.96 -7.85
CA LYS A 157 -20.18 2.90 -7.72
C LYS A 157 -19.91 3.42 -6.31
N LYS A 158 -20.55 2.90 -5.25
CA LYS A 158 -20.31 3.36 -3.88
C LYS A 158 -18.86 3.14 -3.44
N TYR A 159 -18.26 2.00 -3.83
CA TYR A 159 -16.84 1.71 -3.59
C TYR A 159 -15.93 2.57 -4.47
N GLN A 160 -16.39 2.94 -5.66
CA GLN A 160 -15.66 3.87 -6.52
C GLN A 160 -15.50 5.24 -5.85
N VAL A 161 -16.53 5.77 -5.16
CA VAL A 161 -16.42 7.03 -4.39
C VAL A 161 -15.28 6.97 -3.36
N TYR A 162 -15.21 5.87 -2.59
CA TYR A 162 -14.14 5.67 -1.61
C TYR A 162 -12.75 5.55 -2.27
N LEU A 163 -12.62 4.72 -3.31
CA LEU A 163 -11.34 4.47 -3.96
C LEU A 163 -10.84 5.71 -4.72
N ASP A 164 -11.72 6.43 -5.41
CA ASP A 164 -11.39 7.67 -6.12
C ASP A 164 -10.94 8.74 -5.12
N TYR A 165 -11.55 8.82 -3.94
CA TYR A 165 -11.10 9.71 -2.88
C TYR A 165 -9.65 9.41 -2.46
N LEU A 166 -9.34 8.15 -2.18
CA LEU A 166 -7.98 7.72 -1.80
C LEU A 166 -6.96 8.00 -2.91
N ILE A 167 -7.30 7.71 -4.17
CA ILE A 167 -6.44 7.95 -5.34
C ILE A 167 -6.18 9.45 -5.50
N ASN A 168 -7.23 10.26 -5.46
CA ASN A 168 -7.11 11.72 -5.59
C ASN A 168 -6.28 12.33 -4.47
N LEU A 169 -6.42 11.83 -3.24
CA LEU A 169 -5.61 12.28 -2.11
C LEU A 169 -4.13 11.94 -2.29
N ASN A 170 -3.81 10.72 -2.76
CA ASN A 170 -2.44 10.35 -3.10
C ASN A 170 -1.87 11.20 -4.25
N TYR A 171 -2.65 11.49 -5.29
CA TYR A 171 -2.22 12.34 -6.40
C TYR A 171 -1.94 13.78 -5.98
N LYS A 172 -2.83 14.35 -5.15
CA LYS A 172 -2.63 15.68 -4.56
C LYS A 172 -1.38 15.71 -3.69
N PHE A 173 -1.18 14.72 -2.83
CA PHE A 173 -0.01 14.62 -1.96
C PHE A 173 1.29 14.55 -2.78
N ARG A 174 1.29 13.75 -3.84
CA ARG A 174 2.46 13.56 -4.70
C ARG A 174 2.72 14.69 -5.69
N GLU A 175 1.89 15.74 -5.69
CA GLU A 175 1.92 16.83 -6.68
C GLU A 175 2.04 16.31 -8.12
N ILE A 176 1.40 15.15 -8.43
CA ILE A 176 1.55 14.51 -9.73
C ILE A 176 0.92 15.38 -10.81
N GLN A 177 1.74 15.91 -11.70
CA GLN A 177 1.32 16.54 -12.96
C GLN A 177 1.57 15.57 -14.11
N ASN A 178 0.57 15.36 -14.97
CA ASN A 178 0.67 14.51 -16.17
C ASN A 178 1.08 13.04 -15.90
N GLY A 179 0.76 12.49 -14.73
CA GLY A 179 0.84 11.05 -14.47
C GLY A 179 2.22 10.48 -14.11
N ALA A 180 3.26 11.29 -13.89
CA ALA A 180 4.58 10.79 -13.46
C ALA A 180 5.21 11.65 -12.33
N PRO A 181 5.54 11.06 -11.17
CA PRO A 181 6.40 11.72 -10.20
C PRO A 181 7.84 11.80 -10.73
N LYS A 182 8.48 12.98 -10.66
CA LYS A 182 9.91 13.11 -11.01
C LYS A 182 10.77 12.38 -9.97
N PRO A 183 11.90 11.75 -10.34
CA PRO A 183 12.76 11.03 -9.40
C PRO A 183 13.15 11.85 -8.16
N ASN A 184 13.59 13.10 -8.32
CA ASN A 184 13.93 14.01 -7.22
C ASN A 184 12.73 14.39 -6.32
N ASN A 185 11.50 14.33 -6.83
CA ASN A 185 10.32 14.61 -6.01
C ASN A 185 10.13 13.55 -4.92
N HIS A 186 10.61 12.31 -5.10
CA HIS A 186 10.42 11.26 -4.09
C HIS A 186 11.14 11.61 -2.79
N ILE A 187 12.32 12.23 -2.82
CA ILE A 187 13.00 12.67 -1.59
C ILE A 187 12.18 13.76 -0.87
N LYS A 188 11.67 14.74 -1.62
CA LYS A 188 10.75 15.75 -1.08
C LYS A 188 9.52 15.10 -0.46
N LEU A 189 8.93 14.10 -1.11
CA LEU A 189 7.75 13.37 -0.61
C LEU A 189 8.06 12.52 0.64
N ILE A 190 9.19 11.81 0.66
CA ILE A 190 9.68 11.06 1.82
C ILE A 190 9.81 12.00 3.02
N LYS A 191 10.52 13.12 2.84
CA LYS A 191 10.70 14.12 3.91
C LYS A 191 9.38 14.75 4.33
N HIS A 192 8.51 15.08 3.38
CA HIS A 192 7.21 15.70 3.67
C HIS A 192 6.31 14.74 4.47
N TYR A 193 6.17 13.49 4.04
CA TYR A 193 5.35 12.51 4.76
C TYR A 193 5.94 12.19 6.14
N TRP A 194 7.26 12.02 6.23
CA TRP A 194 7.94 11.78 7.50
C TRP A 194 7.75 12.94 8.49
N ASN A 195 7.80 14.18 8.01
CA ASN A 195 7.51 15.36 8.84
C ASN A 195 6.06 15.38 9.36
N LEU A 196 5.09 14.86 8.60
CA LEU A 196 3.71 14.72 9.06
C LEU A 196 3.56 13.69 10.20
N LEU A 197 4.46 12.72 10.30
CA LEU A 197 4.49 11.71 11.37
C LEU A 197 5.21 12.19 12.64
N LYS A 198 6.02 13.24 12.58
CA LYS A 198 6.78 13.75 13.75
C LYS A 198 5.92 14.02 15.01
N PRO A 199 4.74 14.66 14.92
CA PRO A 199 3.92 14.90 16.11
C PRO A 199 3.15 13.65 16.58
N THR A 200 3.30 12.52 15.89
CA THR A 200 2.44 11.35 16.04
C THR A 200 3.23 10.16 16.58
N ARG A 201 2.51 9.14 17.03
CA ARG A 201 3.11 7.80 17.12
C ARG A 201 3.46 7.30 15.72
N HIS A 202 4.36 6.34 15.63
CA HIS A 202 4.78 5.75 14.35
C HIS A 202 4.28 4.29 14.33
N ASP A 203 2.97 4.11 14.47
CA ASP A 203 2.33 2.80 14.51
C ASP A 203 2.45 2.13 13.14
N PHE A 204 2.54 0.80 13.12
CA PHE A 204 2.88 0.02 11.95
C PHE A 204 2.08 0.40 10.67
N TRP A 205 0.80 0.72 10.81
CA TRP A 205 -0.08 1.05 9.70
C TRP A 205 0.24 2.42 9.06
N SER A 206 0.84 3.35 9.81
CA SER A 206 1.27 4.65 9.28
C SER A 206 2.58 4.56 8.47
N LEU A 207 3.29 3.43 8.58
CA LEU A 207 4.61 3.24 7.97
C LEU A 207 4.55 2.72 6.54
N PHE A 208 3.42 2.21 6.08
CA PHE A 208 3.29 1.66 4.73
C PHE A 208 3.61 2.68 3.64
N TYR A 209 3.10 3.91 3.79
CA TYR A 209 3.28 4.94 2.77
C TYR A 209 4.74 5.36 2.64
N ILE A 210 5.42 5.64 3.75
CA ILE A 210 6.83 6.01 3.75
C ILE A 210 7.73 4.87 3.27
N LYS A 211 7.44 3.63 3.68
CA LYS A 211 8.13 2.43 3.17
C LYS A 211 8.00 2.35 1.65
N GLY A 212 6.79 2.53 1.13
CA GLY A 212 6.54 2.52 -0.31
C GLY A 212 7.28 3.59 -1.09
N LEU A 213 7.28 4.84 -0.60
CA LEU A 213 8.05 5.91 -1.22
C LEU A 213 9.55 5.60 -1.27
N ILE A 214 10.09 5.01 -0.20
CA ILE A 214 11.49 4.59 -0.13
C ILE A 214 11.78 3.45 -1.12
N GLU A 215 10.93 2.43 -1.17
CA GLU A 215 11.04 1.32 -2.12
C GLU A 215 11.02 1.82 -3.58
N GLU A 216 10.09 2.73 -3.90
CA GLU A 216 10.00 3.34 -5.22
C GLU A 216 11.29 4.08 -5.57
N TYR A 217 11.81 4.92 -4.65
CA TYR A 217 13.08 5.61 -4.86
C TYR A 217 14.24 4.63 -5.10
N ILE A 218 14.38 3.58 -4.30
CA ILE A 218 15.49 2.63 -4.43
C ILE A 218 15.45 1.89 -5.79
N ASN A 219 14.27 1.68 -6.36
CA ASN A 219 14.10 0.91 -7.59
C ASN A 219 14.24 1.74 -8.88
N LEU A 220 14.34 3.06 -8.79
CA LEU A 220 14.60 3.92 -9.95
C LEU A 220 16.09 3.93 -10.31
N LYS A 221 16.41 3.55 -11.55
CA LYS A 221 17.80 3.41 -12.04
C LYS A 221 18.61 4.72 -12.05
N GLU A 222 17.94 5.87 -12.06
CA GLU A 222 18.54 7.18 -12.26
C GLU A 222 18.92 7.88 -10.94
N ASN A 223 18.66 7.25 -9.80
CA ASN A 223 18.81 7.88 -8.49
C ASN A 223 20.24 7.88 -7.96
N ASP A 224 20.52 8.87 -7.10
CA ASP A 224 21.81 8.99 -6.43
C ASP A 224 22.09 7.76 -5.55
N MET A 225 23.15 7.03 -5.89
CA MET A 225 23.50 5.76 -5.24
C MET A 225 23.80 5.91 -3.75
N LYS A 226 24.38 7.04 -3.33
CA LYS A 226 24.64 7.31 -1.91
C LYS A 226 23.33 7.43 -1.13
N THR A 227 22.36 8.16 -1.68
CA THR A 227 21.02 8.29 -1.08
C THR A 227 20.28 6.96 -1.06
N VAL A 228 20.41 6.15 -2.12
CA VAL A 228 19.88 4.78 -2.17
C VAL A 228 20.46 3.92 -1.05
N GLU A 229 21.77 3.97 -0.82
CA GLU A 229 22.45 3.22 0.25
C GLU A 229 22.00 3.65 1.64
N GLU A 230 21.82 4.96 1.88
CA GLU A 230 21.29 5.46 3.16
C GLU A 230 19.84 5.02 3.39
N LEU A 231 18.97 5.16 2.39
CA LEU A 231 17.57 4.77 2.50
C LEU A 231 17.36 3.26 2.69
N LYS A 232 18.26 2.41 2.14
CA LYS A 232 18.26 0.96 2.41
C LYS A 232 18.45 0.63 3.89
N LYS A 233 19.10 1.49 4.67
CA LYS A 233 19.29 1.29 6.13
C LYS A 233 17.99 1.53 6.92
N VAL A 234 17.05 2.29 6.37
CA VAL A 234 15.76 2.60 7.00
C VAL A 234 14.76 1.45 6.84
N LEU A 235 14.77 0.77 5.69
CA LEU A 235 13.76 -0.24 5.34
C LEU A 235 13.59 -1.36 6.39
N PRO A 236 14.65 -1.98 6.94
CA PRO A 236 14.49 -3.08 7.88
C PRO A 236 13.71 -2.69 9.15
N ASP A 237 13.86 -1.46 9.61
CA ASP A 237 13.14 -0.98 10.80
C ASP A 237 11.64 -0.79 10.50
N LEU A 238 11.31 -0.24 9.32
CA LEU A 238 9.92 -0.11 8.86
C LEU A 238 9.27 -1.48 8.64
N GLU A 239 9.97 -2.38 7.96
CA GLU A 239 9.52 -3.74 7.67
C GLU A 239 9.27 -4.53 8.94
N ASN A 240 10.18 -4.45 9.92
CA ASN A 240 10.03 -5.13 11.19
C ASN A 240 8.84 -4.58 11.98
N ALA A 241 8.66 -3.26 12.03
CA ALA A 241 7.50 -2.65 12.69
C ALA A 241 6.18 -3.09 12.05
N ILE A 242 6.12 -3.12 10.71
CA ILE A 242 4.98 -3.62 9.92
C ILE A 242 4.69 -5.09 10.19
N ALA A 243 5.70 -5.95 10.09
CA ALA A 243 5.55 -7.39 10.28
C ALA A 243 5.11 -7.75 11.70
N MET A 244 5.62 -7.03 12.70
CA MET A 244 5.28 -7.23 14.12
C MET A 244 4.03 -6.46 14.55
N LYS A 245 3.40 -5.70 13.63
CA LYS A 245 2.23 -4.84 13.90
C LYS A 245 2.42 -3.92 15.13
N GLN A 246 3.61 -3.33 15.26
CA GLN A 246 3.99 -2.48 16.39
C GLN A 246 4.44 -1.08 15.97
N ALA A 247 4.46 -0.15 16.93
CA ALA A 247 5.05 1.16 16.69
C ALA A 247 6.58 1.11 16.62
N LEU A 248 7.20 2.03 15.89
CA LEU A 248 8.64 2.22 15.97
C LEU A 248 9.05 2.68 17.37
N ALA A 249 10.10 2.06 17.91
CA ALA A 249 10.71 2.51 19.15
C ALA A 249 11.38 3.88 18.97
N PRO A 250 11.44 4.74 20.01
CA PRO A 250 12.05 6.07 19.92
C PRO A 250 13.48 6.08 19.37
N ALA A 251 14.30 5.08 19.76
CA ALA A 251 15.67 4.95 19.25
C ALA A 251 15.71 4.70 17.73
N LYS A 252 14.74 3.96 17.18
CA LYS A 252 14.62 3.72 15.74
C LYS A 252 14.19 5.00 15.01
N ILE A 253 13.23 5.74 15.57
CA ILE A 253 12.80 7.05 15.03
C ILE A 253 13.99 8.01 14.97
N ALA A 254 14.80 8.09 16.03
CA ALA A 254 16.00 8.93 16.05
C ALA A 254 17.00 8.56 14.95
N ASN A 255 17.25 7.27 14.75
CA ASN A 255 18.14 6.80 13.67
C ASN A 255 17.60 7.11 12.28
N ILE A 256 16.28 6.97 12.07
CA ILE A 256 15.64 7.31 10.79
C ILE A 256 15.72 8.82 10.54
N ASN A 257 15.53 9.66 11.56
CA ASN A 257 15.70 11.12 11.43
C ASN A 257 17.09 11.51 10.95
N LEU A 258 18.15 10.86 11.48
CA LEU A 258 19.53 11.10 11.05
C LEU A 258 19.77 10.77 9.57
N ILE A 259 18.92 9.93 8.97
CA ILE A 259 19.01 9.55 7.56
C ILE A 259 18.12 10.44 6.69
N ILE A 260 16.84 10.61 7.04
CA ILE A 260 15.84 11.27 6.19
C ILE A 260 16.01 12.80 6.18
N GLU A 261 16.29 13.42 7.33
CA GLU A 261 16.31 14.89 7.43
C GLU A 261 17.43 15.54 6.59
N PRO A 262 18.67 15.00 6.54
CA PRO A 262 19.75 15.60 5.77
C PRO A 262 19.70 15.37 4.26
N LEU A 263 18.74 14.57 3.75
CA LEU A 263 18.66 14.28 2.31
C LEU A 263 18.42 15.57 1.51
N LYS A 264 19.22 15.74 0.45
CA LYS A 264 19.11 16.87 -0.48
C LYS A 264 17.99 16.60 -1.49
N GLU A 265 17.17 17.63 -1.71
CA GLU A 265 16.07 17.66 -2.68
C GLU A 265 16.56 17.99 -4.10
#